data_AF-A0A8J7XS22-F1
#
_entry.id   AF-A0A8J7XS22-F1
#
_cell.length_a   1.000
_cell.length_b   1.000
_cell.length_c   1.000
_cell.angle_alpha   90.00
_cell.angle_beta   90.00
_cell.angle_gamma   90.00
#
_symmetry.space_group_name_H-M   'P 1'
#
loop_
_entity.id
_entity.type
_entity.pdbx_description
1 polymer ?
#
loop_
_entity_poly.entity_id
_entity_poly.type
_entity_poly.pdbx_seq_one_letter_code
_entity_poly.pdbx_strand_id
1 'polypeptide(L)'
;MNTDTDIMDQIKHYAEKFMEREYPDEAPYFPIAWDTFMRVLKDKNDDLELIKPTVRSSEGPSVVLEGDDMIMAPMVIRAFHILFTTVQRMESDNSETLKQKMLQVLSQNGFSLEFSMEIVDFFMENREDQ
;
A
#
# COMPACT_ATOMS: atom_id res chain seq x y z
N MET A 1 -9.87 20.16 6.42
CA MET A 1 -8.87 19.08 6.44
C MET A 1 -8.65 18.63 5.01
N ASN A 2 -7.39 18.46 4.61
CA ASN A 2 -7.07 18.06 3.25
C ASN A 2 -7.16 16.54 3.19
N THR A 3 -8.21 16.00 2.59
CA THR A 3 -8.53 14.57 2.59
C THR A 3 -7.37 13.71 2.10
N ASP A 4 -6.51 14.28 1.25
CA ASP A 4 -5.33 13.62 0.71
C ASP A 4 -4.22 13.44 1.76
N THR A 5 -4.05 14.40 2.68
CA THR A 5 -3.13 14.26 3.81
C THR A 5 -3.60 13.16 4.76
N ASP A 6 -4.90 13.13 5.05
CA ASP A 6 -5.49 12.15 5.97
C ASP A 6 -5.38 10.71 5.42
N ILE A 7 -5.51 10.53 4.10
CA ILE A 7 -5.31 9.23 3.42
C ILE A 7 -3.84 8.79 3.49
N MET A 8 -2.90 9.71 3.24
CA MET A 8 -1.48 9.38 3.28
C MET A 8 -0.99 9.01 4.68
N ASP A 9 -1.52 9.68 5.71
CA ASP A 9 -1.23 9.33 7.11
C ASP A 9 -1.79 7.94 7.46
N GLN A 10 -2.98 7.59 6.96
CA GLN A 10 -3.54 6.25 7.13
C GLN A 10 -2.70 5.18 6.40
N ILE A 11 -2.29 5.43 5.16
CA ILE A 11 -1.42 4.51 4.42
C ILE A 11 -0.12 4.29 5.19
N LYS A 12 0.51 5.37 5.68
CA LYS A 12 1.73 5.27 6.47
C LYS A 12 1.51 4.39 7.69
N HIS A 13 0.45 4.67 8.45
CA HIS A 13 0.16 3.97 9.69
C HIS A 13 -0.08 2.47 9.49
N TYR A 14 -0.89 2.10 8.49
CA TYR A 14 -1.20 0.70 8.21
C TYR A 14 0.05 -0.05 7.70
N ALA A 15 0.81 0.57 6.80
CA ALA A 15 2.01 -0.03 6.27
C ALA A 15 3.09 -0.20 7.34
N GLU A 16 3.28 0.78 8.23
CA GLU A 16 4.23 0.72 9.34
C GLU A 16 3.86 -0.42 10.31
N LYS A 17 2.61 -0.47 10.77
CA LYS A 17 2.14 -1.53 11.66
C LYS A 17 2.24 -2.93 11.04
N PHE A 18 1.93 -3.05 9.75
CA PHE A 18 2.08 -4.32 9.05
C PHE A 18 3.54 -4.77 9.00
N MET A 19 4.46 -3.85 8.69
CA MET A 19 5.90 -4.13 8.71
C MET A 19 6.39 -4.53 10.09
N GLU A 20 5.99 -3.82 11.15
CA GLU A 20 6.35 -4.17 12.53
C GLU A 20 5.89 -5.58 12.94
N ARG A 21 4.74 -6.03 12.41
CA ARG A 21 4.14 -7.33 12.73
C ARG A 21 4.74 -8.47 11.91
N GLU A 22 4.76 -8.33 10.58
CA GLU A 22 5.08 -9.44 9.67
C GLU A 22 6.56 -9.42 9.23
N TYR A 23 7.22 -8.27 9.28
CA TYR A 23 8.60 -8.07 8.82
C TYR A 23 9.44 -7.26 9.85
N PRO A 24 9.54 -7.71 11.11
CA PRO A 24 10.15 -6.93 12.20
C PRO A 24 11.63 -6.61 11.95
N ASP A 25 12.34 -7.48 11.22
CA ASP A 25 13.75 -7.25 10.85
C ASP A 25 13.90 -6.12 9.81
N GLU A 26 12.86 -5.85 9.02
CA GLU A 26 12.83 -4.80 8.02
C GLU A 26 12.13 -3.52 8.49
N ALA A 27 11.27 -3.60 9.52
CA ALA A 27 10.53 -2.47 10.07
C ALA A 27 11.40 -1.24 10.40
N PRO A 28 12.64 -1.36 10.95
CA PRO A 28 13.52 -0.21 11.16
C PRO A 28 13.87 0.58 9.89
N TYR A 29 13.76 -0.03 8.71
CA TYR A 29 14.01 0.63 7.42
C TYR A 29 12.75 1.29 6.83
N PHE A 30 11.58 1.06 7.42
CA PHE A 30 10.31 1.62 6.94
C PHE A 30 10.36 3.15 6.76
N PRO A 31 10.92 3.96 7.69
CA PRO A 31 10.98 5.41 7.49
C PRO A 31 11.73 5.82 6.21
N ILE A 32 12.80 5.09 5.85
CA ILE A 32 13.60 5.34 4.65
C ILE A 32 12.79 4.99 3.39
N ALA A 33 12.09 3.85 3.41
CA ALA A 33 11.22 3.43 2.31
C ALA A 33 10.06 4.42 2.11
N TRP A 34 9.45 4.89 3.21
CA TRP A 34 8.39 5.88 3.19
C TRP A 34 8.85 7.22 2.60
N ASP A 35 9.98 7.74 3.07
CA ASP A 35 10.54 9.00 2.54
C ASP A 35 10.85 8.90 1.05
N THR A 36 11.39 7.76 0.61
CA THR A 36 11.67 7.50 -0.81
C THR A 36 10.38 7.46 -1.63
N PHE A 37 9.36 6.76 -1.14
CA PHE A 37 8.05 6.70 -1.77
C PHE A 37 7.41 8.09 -1.90
N MET A 38 7.44 8.89 -0.84
CA MET A 38 6.91 10.26 -0.84
C MET A 38 7.65 11.19 -1.80
N ARG A 39 8.98 11.08 -1.93
CA ARG A 39 9.75 11.84 -2.91
C ARG A 39 9.37 11.46 -4.34
N VAL A 40 9.31 10.16 -4.64
CA VAL A 40 8.92 9.68 -5.97
C VAL A 40 7.49 10.10 -6.33
N LEU A 41 6.57 10.08 -5.38
CA LEU A 41 5.21 10.60 -5.60
C LEU A 41 5.19 12.10 -5.89
N LYS A 42 5.99 12.90 -5.17
CA LYS A 42 6.09 14.36 -5.37
C LYS A 42 6.79 14.72 -6.69
N ASP A 43 7.88 14.04 -7.03
CA ASP A 43 8.64 14.27 -8.27
C ASP A 43 7.83 13.89 -9.52
N LYS A 44 6.85 12.98 -9.38
CA LYS A 44 5.87 12.65 -10.42
C LYS A 44 4.68 13.62 -10.46
N ASN A 45 4.52 14.51 -9.47
CA ASN A 45 3.37 15.40 -9.26
C ASN A 45 3.77 16.89 -9.18
N ASP A 46 4.03 17.52 -10.33
CA ASP A 46 3.87 18.98 -10.45
C ASP A 46 2.39 19.43 -10.35
N ASP A 47 1.44 18.48 -10.23
CA ASP A 47 0.05 18.72 -9.83
C ASP A 47 -0.45 17.56 -8.95
N LEU A 48 -0.77 17.87 -7.69
CA LEU A 48 -1.29 16.96 -6.66
C LEU A 48 -2.77 16.61 -6.88
N GLU A 49 -3.14 16.13 -8.06
CA GLU A 49 -4.43 15.43 -8.24
C GLU A 49 -4.14 13.93 -8.22
N LEU A 50 -4.53 13.26 -7.13
CA LEU A 50 -4.40 11.80 -6.92
C LEU A 50 -4.81 11.01 -8.18
N ILE A 51 -3.81 10.68 -9.00
CA ILE A 51 -3.96 9.92 -10.23
C ILE A 51 -4.51 8.55 -9.85
N LYS A 52 -5.72 8.22 -10.32
CA LYS A 52 -6.19 6.82 -10.40
C LYS A 52 -5.04 6.00 -10.97
N PRO A 53 -4.68 4.84 -10.38
CA PRO A 53 -3.52 4.08 -10.83
C PRO A 53 -3.69 3.76 -12.31
N THR A 54 -3.05 4.54 -13.16
CA THR A 54 -3.11 4.35 -14.60
C THR A 54 -2.04 3.32 -14.85
N VAL A 55 -2.51 2.07 -14.94
CA VAL A 55 -1.73 0.89 -15.32
C VAL A 55 -0.86 1.26 -16.52
N ARG A 56 0.44 1.50 -16.29
CA ARG A 56 1.59 1.36 -17.21
C ARG A 56 2.83 2.04 -16.63
N SER A 57 3.48 1.35 -15.70
CA SER A 57 4.92 1.08 -15.81
C SER A 57 5.28 0.05 -14.76
N SER A 58 5.80 -1.08 -15.21
CA SER A 58 6.35 -2.17 -14.38
C SER A 58 7.66 -1.77 -13.68
N GLU A 59 7.87 -0.47 -13.45
CA GLU A 59 9.06 0.15 -12.87
C GLU A 59 8.61 1.00 -11.68
N GLY A 60 8.07 0.33 -10.67
CA GLY A 60 7.99 0.91 -9.34
C GLY A 60 9.40 1.05 -8.74
N PRO A 61 9.59 1.86 -7.68
CA PRO A 61 10.85 1.86 -6.96
C PRO A 61 11.06 0.48 -6.32
N SER A 62 11.90 -0.34 -6.96
CA SER A 62 12.42 -1.59 -6.42
C SER A 62 13.82 -1.30 -5.90
N VAL A 63 13.98 -1.29 -4.58
CA VAL A 63 15.31 -1.25 -3.96
C VAL A 63 15.79 -2.71 -3.89
N VAL A 64 16.77 -3.05 -4.72
CA VAL A 64 17.45 -4.34 -4.68
C VAL A 64 18.68 -4.16 -3.81
N LEU A 65 18.68 -4.76 -2.61
CA LEU A 65 19.90 -4.94 -1.83
C LEU A 65 20.62 -6.18 -2.37
N GLU A 66 21.96 -6.22 -2.31
CA GLU A 66 22.74 -7.34 -2.82
C GLU A 66 22.40 -8.64 -2.07
N GLY A 67 21.58 -9.46 -2.73
CA GLY A 67 20.96 -10.70 -2.29
C GLY A 67 19.65 -10.82 -3.07
N ASP A 68 19.22 -12.01 -3.48
CA ASP A 68 17.93 -12.16 -4.20
C ASP A 68 16.70 -11.82 -3.33
N ASP A 69 16.91 -11.20 -2.16
CA ASP A 69 15.89 -10.81 -1.20
C ASP A 69 15.34 -9.42 -1.54
N MET A 70 14.09 -9.40 -1.97
CA MET A 70 13.34 -8.19 -2.25
C MET A 70 12.95 -7.51 -0.95
N ILE A 71 13.28 -6.21 -0.77
CA ILE A 71 12.84 -5.44 0.39
C ILE A 71 11.31 -5.33 0.38
N MET A 72 10.68 -5.66 1.51
CA MET A 72 9.24 -5.75 1.66
C MET A 72 8.59 -4.37 1.88
N ALA A 73 9.26 -3.45 2.57
CA ALA A 73 8.70 -2.14 2.91
C ALA A 73 8.13 -1.36 1.69
N PRO A 74 8.83 -1.24 0.55
CA PRO A 74 8.27 -0.60 -0.64
C PRO A 74 7.02 -1.31 -1.19
N MET A 75 6.98 -2.65 -1.14
CA MET A 75 5.83 -3.42 -1.61
C MET A 75 4.61 -3.21 -0.72
N VAL A 76 4.80 -3.25 0.59
CA VAL A 76 3.75 -3.02 1.59
C VAL A 76 3.16 -1.62 1.45
N ILE A 77 4.02 -0.59 1.35
CA ILE A 77 3.58 0.79 1.13
C ILE A 77 2.74 0.90 -0.14
N ARG A 78 3.20 0.30 -1.25
CA ARG A 78 2.50 0.33 -2.53
C ARG A 78 1.15 -0.38 -2.46
N ALA A 79 1.07 -1.52 -1.79
CA ALA A 79 -0.17 -2.28 -1.64
C ALA A 79 -1.22 -1.49 -0.86
N PHE A 80 -0.87 -0.94 0.31
CA PHE A 80 -1.78 -0.08 1.07
C PHE A 80 -2.15 1.19 0.31
N HIS A 81 -1.21 1.84 -0.37
CA HIS A 81 -1.54 3.00 -1.19
C HIS A 81 -2.60 2.66 -2.25
N ILE A 82 -2.48 1.52 -2.94
CA ILE A 82 -3.49 1.07 -3.91
C ILE A 82 -4.84 0.83 -3.24
N LEU A 83 -4.87 0.13 -2.09
CA LEU A 83 -6.11 -0.14 -1.38
C LEU A 83 -6.81 1.14 -0.89
N PHE A 84 -6.08 2.06 -0.26
CA PHE A 84 -6.66 3.32 0.22
C PHE A 84 -7.11 4.24 -0.91
N THR A 85 -6.36 4.32 -2.01
CA THR A 85 -6.75 5.20 -3.14
C THR A 85 -7.84 4.60 -4.04
N THR A 86 -7.96 3.28 -4.09
CA THR A 86 -8.90 2.57 -4.98
C THR A 86 -10.15 2.10 -4.25
N VAL A 87 -10.01 1.54 -3.05
CA VAL A 87 -11.06 0.81 -2.32
C VAL A 87 -11.71 1.67 -1.23
N GLN A 88 -10.99 2.58 -0.58
CA GLN A 88 -11.62 3.49 0.41
C GLN A 88 -12.67 4.43 -0.22
N ARG A 89 -12.63 4.60 -1.55
CA ARG A 89 -13.62 5.34 -2.34
C ARG A 89 -14.82 4.49 -2.79
N MET A 90 -14.85 3.19 -2.46
CA MET A 90 -15.96 2.30 -2.80
C MET A 90 -16.89 2.17 -1.58
N GLU A 91 -18.16 2.55 -1.76
CA GLU A 91 -19.19 2.48 -0.72
C GLU A 91 -19.45 1.05 -0.22
N SER A 92 -19.97 0.99 1.01
CA SER A 92 -20.30 -0.17 1.84
C SER A 92 -20.82 -1.41 1.09
N ASP A 93 -19.91 -2.32 0.77
CA ASP A 93 -20.23 -3.70 0.48
C ASP A 93 -20.07 -4.57 1.74
N ASN A 94 -20.73 -5.74 1.77
CA ASN A 94 -20.48 -6.71 2.82
C ASN A 94 -18.99 -7.11 2.85
N SER A 95 -18.48 -7.44 4.04
CA SER A 95 -17.07 -7.76 4.32
C SER A 95 -16.44 -8.77 3.35
N GLU A 96 -17.17 -9.81 2.95
CA GLU A 96 -16.68 -10.83 2.01
C GLU A 96 -16.51 -10.25 0.59
N THR A 97 -17.51 -9.52 0.10
CA THR A 97 -17.42 -8.87 -1.22
C THR A 97 -16.28 -7.86 -1.27
N LEU A 98 -16.06 -7.14 -0.16
CA LEU A 98 -14.96 -6.19 -0.03
C LEU A 98 -13.59 -6.88 -0.08
N LYS A 99 -13.41 -7.99 0.66
CA LYS A 99 -12.19 -8.80 0.60
C LYS A 99 -11.88 -9.27 -0.82
N GLN A 100 -12.87 -9.83 -1.51
CA GLN A 100 -12.70 -10.31 -2.90
C GLN A 100 -12.29 -9.16 -3.84
N LYS A 101 -12.88 -7.96 -3.68
CA LYS A 101 -12.49 -6.78 -4.45
C LYS A 101 -11.06 -6.34 -4.17
N MET A 102 -10.64 -6.31 -2.91
CA MET A 102 -9.26 -5.94 -2.56
C MET A 102 -8.24 -6.92 -3.15
N LEU A 103 -8.52 -8.23 -3.04
CA LEU A 103 -7.68 -9.27 -3.65
C LEU A 103 -7.60 -9.12 -5.17
N GLN A 104 -8.72 -8.84 -5.82
CA GLN A 104 -8.76 -8.61 -7.27
C GLN A 104 -7.92 -7.39 -7.67
N VAL A 105 -8.02 -6.28 -6.93
CA VAL A 105 -7.25 -5.06 -7.20
C VAL A 105 -5.75 -5.30 -7.03
N LEU A 106 -5.33 -6.01 -5.97
CA LEU A 106 -3.91 -6.33 -5.76
C LEU A 106 -3.37 -7.28 -6.83
N SER A 107 -4.14 -8.30 -7.22
CA SER A 107 -3.78 -9.20 -8.31
C SER A 107 -3.57 -8.45 -9.64
N GLN A 108 -4.48 -7.52 -9.98
CA GLN A 108 -4.34 -6.67 -11.18
C GLN A 108 -3.10 -5.77 -11.15
N ASN A 109 -2.56 -5.48 -9.97
CA ASN A 109 -1.35 -4.69 -9.77
C ASN A 109 -0.06 -5.52 -9.70
N GLY A 110 -0.16 -6.84 -9.90
CA GLY A 110 0.97 -7.77 -10.00
C GLY A 110 1.44 -8.35 -8.66
N PHE A 111 0.66 -8.22 -7.59
CA PHE A 111 0.98 -8.87 -6.31
C PHE A 111 0.64 -10.35 -6.34
N SER A 112 1.42 -11.16 -5.61
CA SER A 112 1.12 -12.57 -5.41
C SER A 112 -0.15 -12.74 -4.57
N LEU A 113 -0.83 -13.87 -4.73
CA LEU A 113 -2.04 -14.16 -3.97
C LEU A 113 -1.75 -14.24 -2.46
N GLU A 114 -0.68 -14.92 -2.08
CA GLU A 114 -0.25 -15.09 -0.68
C GLU A 114 -0.04 -13.73 0.01
N PHE A 115 0.80 -12.87 -0.58
CA PHE A 115 1.01 -11.51 -0.07
C PHE A 115 -0.27 -10.67 -0.06
N SER A 116 -1.10 -10.80 -1.10
CA SER A 116 -2.37 -10.08 -1.16
C SER A 116 -3.32 -10.51 -0.03
N MET A 117 -3.35 -11.80 0.32
CA MET A 117 -4.17 -12.30 1.43
C MET A 117 -3.70 -11.73 2.76
N GLU A 118 -2.39 -11.71 3.05
CA GLU A 118 -1.84 -11.11 4.28
C GLU A 118 -2.21 -9.63 4.42
N ILE A 119 -2.04 -8.86 3.35
CA ILE A 119 -2.37 -7.43 3.34
C ILE A 119 -3.87 -7.22 3.56
N VAL A 120 -4.73 -7.98 2.88
CA VAL A 120 -6.19 -7.83 2.98
C VAL A 120 -6.71 -8.26 4.33
N ASP A 121 -6.22 -9.38 4.88
CA ASP A 121 -6.62 -9.83 6.21
C ASP A 121 -6.19 -8.83 7.28
N PHE A 122 -4.95 -8.32 7.21
CA PHE A 122 -4.50 -7.26 8.12
C PHE A 122 -5.35 -5.99 7.98
N PHE A 123 -5.64 -5.56 6.74
CA PHE A 123 -6.47 -4.39 6.49
C PHE A 123 -7.85 -4.55 7.13
N MET A 124 -8.48 -5.72 6.97
CA MET A 124 -9.81 -5.99 7.50
C MET A 124 -9.83 -6.16 9.03
N GLU A 125 -8.76 -6.70 9.63
CA GLU A 125 -8.58 -6.79 11.09
C GLU A 125 -8.43 -5.41 11.76
N ASN A 126 -7.78 -4.46 11.07
CA ASN A 126 -7.45 -3.15 11.63
C ASN A 126 -8.38 -2.04 11.16
N ARG A 127 -9.28 -2.33 10.21
CA ARG A 127 -10.32 -1.41 9.78
C ARG A 127 -11.19 -1.09 11.00
N GLU A 128 -11.19 0.18 11.40
CA GLU A 128 -12.09 0.70 12.43
C GLU A 128 -13.53 0.70 11.90
N ASP A 129 -14.14 -0.47 11.81
CA ASP A 129 -15.59 -0.63 11.80
C ASP A 129 -16.06 -0.73 13.28
N GLN A 130 -15.86 0.36 14.06
CA GLN A 130 -16.54 0.66 15.34
C GLN A 130 -16.77 2.16 15.52
#